data_AF-A0A7S1GCY5-F1
#
_entry.id   AF-A0A7S1GCY5-F1
#
_cell.length_a   1.000
_cell.length_b   1.000
_cell.length_c   1.000
_cell.angle_alpha   90.00
_cell.angle_beta   90.00
_cell.angle_gamma   90.00
#
_symmetry.space_group_name_H-M   'P 1'
#
loop_
_entity.id
_entity.type
_entity.pdbx_description
1 polymer ?
#
loop_
_entity_poly.entity_id
_entity_poly.type
_entity_poly.pdbx_seq_one_letter_code
_entity_poly.pdbx_strand_id
1 'polypeptide(L)'
;GAGGVAPLFTSGAVTVSANALSPVIVDDSVVHATDYDVYVHCEDEFANAATLVKLHVTSAQDSTPPRMPTWAPAVRNVLDTTAVVDIELDEEGVFYFVLAPQNAATPTPTQVVLGLLAGAAEP
;
A
#
# COMPACT_ATOMS: atom_id res chain seq x y z
N GLY A 1 -14.89 -5.01 10.25
CA GLY A 1 -15.49 -5.79 9.15
C GLY A 1 -14.36 -6.25 8.27
N ALA A 2 -14.22 -7.56 8.05
CA ALA A 2 -13.16 -8.08 7.21
C ALA A 2 -13.55 -7.84 5.75
N GLY A 3 -12.91 -6.84 5.13
CA GLY A 3 -12.92 -6.70 3.68
C GLY A 3 -12.14 -7.86 3.09
N GLY A 4 -12.84 -8.84 2.53
CA GLY A 4 -12.21 -9.89 1.75
C GLY A 4 -11.58 -9.24 0.52
N VAL A 5 -10.26 -9.10 0.53
CA VAL A 5 -9.52 -8.79 -0.69
C VAL A 5 -9.81 -9.92 -1.68
N ALA A 6 -10.39 -9.58 -2.83
CA ALA A 6 -10.49 -10.54 -3.93
C ALA A 6 -9.08 -11.07 -4.22
N PRO A 7 -8.89 -12.36 -4.54
CA PRO A 7 -7.56 -12.85 -4.91
C PRO A 7 -7.06 -12.01 -6.09
N LEU A 8 -5.96 -11.31 -5.87
CA LEU A 8 -5.26 -10.59 -6.91
C LEU A 8 -4.67 -11.64 -7.86
N PHE A 9 -5.28 -11.77 -9.04
CA PHE A 9 -4.76 -12.61 -10.12
C PHE A 9 -4.55 -11.73 -11.33
N THR A 10 -3.36 -11.81 -11.90
CA THR A 10 -3.03 -11.21 -13.18
C THR A 10 -2.63 -12.34 -14.13
N SER A 11 -2.96 -12.19 -15.40
CA SER A 11 -2.63 -13.19 -16.43
C SER A 11 -2.18 -12.49 -17.69
N GLY A 12 -1.21 -13.07 -18.38
CA GLY A 12 -0.68 -12.54 -19.62
C GLY A 12 -0.01 -13.63 -20.43
N ALA A 13 0.21 -13.33 -21.72
CA ALA A 13 0.96 -14.18 -22.63
C ALA A 13 2.02 -13.34 -23.34
N VAL A 14 3.20 -13.90 -23.53
CA VAL A 14 4.30 -13.28 -24.28
C VAL A 14 4.81 -14.28 -25.32
N THR A 15 5.07 -13.80 -26.53
CA THR A 15 5.77 -14.59 -27.54
C THR A 15 7.26 -14.53 -27.27
N VAL A 16 7.89 -15.69 -27.06
CA VAL A 16 9.32 -15.81 -26.77
C VAL A 16 10.02 -16.46 -27.97
N SER A 17 11.13 -15.88 -28.41
CA SER A 17 11.96 -16.50 -29.45
C SER A 17 12.74 -17.68 -28.88
N ALA A 18 12.93 -18.73 -29.69
CA ALA A 18 13.72 -19.89 -29.28
C ALA A 18 15.13 -19.47 -28.81
N ASN A 19 15.56 -20.01 -27.67
CA ASN A 19 16.87 -19.76 -27.06
C ASN A 19 17.11 -18.30 -26.64
N ALA A 20 16.05 -17.51 -26.42
CA ALA A 20 16.14 -16.15 -25.88
C ALA A 20 15.56 -16.08 -24.46
N LEU A 21 16.13 -15.22 -23.62
CA LEU A 21 15.54 -14.81 -22.35
C LEU A 21 14.57 -13.64 -22.60
N SER A 22 13.31 -13.80 -22.21
CA SER A 22 12.30 -12.75 -22.28
C SER A 22 11.70 -12.53 -20.89
N PRO A 23 12.10 -11.46 -20.17
CA PRO A 23 11.53 -11.17 -18.86
C PRO A 23 10.06 -10.74 -18.99
N VAL A 24 9.22 -11.21 -18.08
CA VAL A 24 7.82 -10.78 -17.94
C VAL A 24 7.68 -10.08 -16.59
N ILE A 25 7.11 -8.88 -16.62
CA ILE A 25 6.77 -8.12 -15.43
C ILE A 25 5.34 -8.49 -15.03
N VAL A 26 5.13 -8.83 -13.75
CA VAL A 26 3.85 -9.21 -13.15
C VAL A 26 3.51 -8.12 -12.13
N ASP A 27 2.72 -7.09 -12.47
CA ASP A 27 2.90 -5.79 -11.78
C ASP A 27 1.67 -4.98 -11.34
N ASP A 28 0.45 -5.19 -11.82
CA ASP A 28 -0.63 -4.27 -11.40
C ASP A 28 -1.27 -4.57 -10.03
N SER A 29 -0.79 -5.62 -9.34
CA SER A 29 -1.61 -6.32 -8.37
C SER A 29 -0.82 -7.00 -7.23
N VAL A 30 0.51 -6.86 -7.22
CA VAL A 30 1.37 -7.52 -6.23
C VAL A 30 1.40 -6.71 -4.95
N VAL A 31 0.85 -7.27 -3.88
CA VAL A 31 0.93 -6.76 -2.51
C VAL A 31 2.31 -7.05 -1.95
N HIS A 32 2.87 -6.12 -1.17
CA HIS A 32 4.16 -6.28 -0.51
C HIS A 32 4.15 -7.41 0.55
N ALA A 33 5.32 -7.95 0.85
CA ALA A 33 5.53 -9.00 1.86
C ALA A 33 4.54 -10.18 1.78
N THR A 34 4.15 -10.56 0.55
CA THR A 34 3.11 -11.55 0.29
C THR A 34 3.66 -12.68 -0.57
N ASP A 35 3.29 -13.92 -0.21
CA ASP A 35 3.66 -15.12 -0.97
C ASP A 35 2.74 -15.32 -2.17
N TYR A 36 3.35 -15.59 -3.33
CA TYR A 36 2.66 -15.85 -4.58
C TYR A 36 3.16 -17.14 -5.24
N ASP A 37 2.27 -17.76 -6.00
CA ASP A 37 2.58 -18.87 -6.89
C ASP A 37 2.38 -18.42 -8.34
N VAL A 38 3.44 -18.49 -9.15
CA VAL A 38 3.39 -18.21 -10.59
C VAL A 38 3.33 -19.53 -11.34
N TYR A 39 2.26 -19.71 -12.12
CA TYR A 39 2.08 -20.87 -12.98
C TYR A 39 2.43 -20.50 -14.42
N VAL A 40 3.36 -21.25 -15.03
CA VAL A 40 3.86 -21.00 -16.38
C VAL A 40 3.59 -22.21 -17.26
N HIS A 41 3.05 -21.95 -18.44
CA HIS A 41 2.82 -22.93 -19.49
C HIS A 41 3.30 -22.35 -20.82
N CYS A 42 3.85 -23.19 -21.68
CA CYS A 42 4.22 -22.78 -23.03
C CYS A 42 3.76 -23.82 -24.05
N GLU A 43 3.35 -23.31 -25.21
CA GLU A 43 2.97 -24.08 -26.39
C GLU A 43 3.59 -23.41 -27.63
N ASP A 44 3.82 -24.19 -28.68
CA ASP A 44 4.19 -23.65 -29.99
C ASP A 44 2.95 -23.29 -30.82
N GLU A 45 3.15 -22.73 -32.02
CA GLU A 45 2.07 -22.35 -32.94
C GLU A 45 1.21 -23.55 -33.40
N PHE A 46 1.70 -24.78 -33.20
CA PHE A 46 1.01 -26.02 -33.54
C PHE A 46 0.38 -26.70 -32.32
N ALA A 47 0.27 -25.98 -31.19
CA ALA A 47 -0.26 -26.48 -29.92
C ALA A 47 0.51 -27.66 -29.31
N ASN A 48 1.81 -27.80 -29.64
CA ASN A 48 2.69 -28.70 -28.90
C ASN A 48 3.08 -28.02 -27.59
N ALA A 49 2.53 -28.54 -26.49
CA ALA A 49 2.63 -27.91 -25.18
C ALA A 49 3.64 -28.60 -24.25
N ALA A 50 4.30 -27.80 -23.42
CA ALA A 50 5.16 -28.27 -22.34
C ALA A 50 4.36 -28.52 -21.04
N THR A 51 4.98 -29.24 -20.10
CA THR A 51 4.41 -29.44 -18.76
C THR A 51 4.28 -28.11 -18.00
N LEU A 52 3.20 -27.95 -17.24
CA LEU A 52 2.97 -26.82 -16.36
C LEU A 52 4.08 -26.71 -15.29
N VAL A 53 4.64 -25.52 -15.12
CA VAL A 53 5.64 -25.21 -14.09
C VAL A 53 5.03 -24.30 -13.04
N LYS A 54 5.32 -24.58 -11.75
CA LYS A 54 4.96 -23.73 -10.61
C LYS A 54 6.23 -23.13 -10.02
N LEU A 55 6.25 -21.81 -9.88
CA LEU A 55 7.32 -21.05 -9.22
C LEU A 55 6.74 -20.36 -7.99
N HIS A 56 7.45 -20.47 -6.87
CA HIS A 56 7.08 -19.77 -5.64
C HIS A 56 7.92 -18.50 -5.52
N VAL A 57 7.28 -17.37 -5.21
CA VAL A 57 7.92 -16.08 -5.02
C VAL A 57 7.30 -15.34 -3.84
N THR A 58 8.14 -14.76 -3.00
CA THR A 58 7.70 -13.82 -1.96
C THR A 58 8.01 -12.41 -2.45
N SER A 59 7.01 -11.53 -2.49
CA SER A 59 7.23 -10.13 -2.82
C SER A 59 8.07 -9.44 -1.74
N ALA A 60 8.86 -8.43 -2.12
CA ALA A 60 9.70 -7.72 -1.18
C ALA A 60 8.88 -7.01 -0.09
N GLN A 61 9.52 -6.75 1.05
CA GLN A 61 8.93 -5.90 2.08
C GLN A 61 8.66 -4.51 1.53
N ASP A 62 7.59 -3.90 2.03
CA ASP A 62 7.35 -2.49 1.80
C ASP A 62 8.47 -1.67 2.47
N SER A 63 9.00 -0.71 1.73
CA SER A 63 10.10 0.16 2.14
C SER A 63 9.82 1.63 1.82
N THR A 64 8.69 1.94 1.22
CA THR A 64 8.26 3.32 1.02
C THR A 64 7.46 3.77 2.24
N PRO A 65 7.60 5.04 2.67
CA PRO A 65 6.74 5.62 3.69
C PRO A 65 5.54 6.31 3.05
N PRO A 66 4.38 6.37 3.75
CA PRO A 66 3.18 6.94 3.18
C PRO A 66 3.35 8.44 3.03
N ARG A 67 2.93 8.97 1.90
CA ARG A 67 2.94 10.40 1.61
C ARG A 67 1.52 10.92 1.56
N MET A 68 1.40 12.14 2.08
CA MET A 68 0.18 12.91 1.97
C MET A 68 0.24 13.69 0.65
N PRO A 69 -0.82 13.66 -0.17
CA PRO A 69 -0.89 14.50 -1.36
C PRO A 69 -1.00 15.97 -0.98
N THR A 70 -0.73 16.89 -1.91
CA THR A 70 -0.68 18.33 -1.60
C THR A 70 -2.01 18.94 -1.14
N TRP A 71 -3.14 18.27 -1.37
CA TRP A 71 -4.47 18.71 -0.95
C TRP A 71 -4.92 18.14 0.42
N ALA A 72 -4.14 17.26 1.05
CA ALA A 72 -4.42 16.68 2.36
C ALA A 72 -3.19 16.75 3.29
N PRO A 73 -3.37 16.83 4.62
CA PRO A 73 -4.63 16.93 5.35
C PRO A 73 -5.33 18.27 5.12
N ALA A 74 -6.66 18.25 5.05
CA ALA A 74 -7.49 19.45 4.89
C ALA A 74 -8.57 19.54 5.96
N VAL A 75 -8.87 20.75 6.42
CA VAL A 75 -9.94 20.99 7.39
C VAL A 75 -11.19 21.47 6.68
N ARG A 76 -12.33 20.86 6.99
CA ARG A 76 -13.66 21.32 6.54
C ARG A 76 -14.70 21.17 7.64
N ASN A 77 -15.91 21.67 7.36
CA ASN A 77 -17.07 21.54 8.24
C ASN A 77 -16.77 21.95 9.70
N VAL A 78 -16.14 23.11 9.86
CA VAL A 78 -15.84 23.68 11.18
C VAL A 78 -17.13 24.25 11.77
N LEU A 79 -17.54 23.70 12.90
CA LEU A 79 -18.66 24.13 13.73
C LEU A 79 -18.14 24.49 15.12
N ASP A 80 -19.04 24.89 16.01
CA ASP A 80 -18.71 25.39 17.36
C ASP A 80 -17.89 24.38 18.20
N THR A 81 -18.09 23.08 17.99
CA THR A 81 -17.45 22.00 18.78
C THR A 81 -16.85 20.88 17.94
N THR A 82 -16.90 20.99 16.61
CA THR A 82 -16.42 19.94 15.71
C THR A 82 -15.71 20.53 14.52
N ALA A 83 -14.67 19.86 14.07
CA ALA A 83 -14.09 20.06 12.74
C ALA A 83 -13.87 18.69 12.12
N VAL A 84 -13.94 18.62 10.79
CA VAL A 84 -13.59 17.43 10.04
C VAL A 84 -12.20 17.64 9.46
N VAL A 85 -11.32 16.66 9.66
CA VAL A 85 -10.01 16.60 9.02
C VAL A 85 -10.07 15.49 7.98
N ASP A 86 -10.03 15.86 6.70
CA ASP A 86 -9.92 14.90 5.61
C ASP A 86 -8.47 14.47 5.45
N ILE A 87 -8.24 13.16 5.40
CA ILE A 87 -6.93 12.53 5.30
C ILE A 87 -6.90 11.61 4.09
N GLU A 88 -5.80 11.66 3.35
CA GLU A 88 -5.50 10.77 2.24
C GLU A 88 -4.01 10.43 2.29
N LEU A 89 -3.69 9.16 2.04
CA LEU A 89 -2.34 8.63 1.93
C LEU A 89 -2.22 7.91 0.59
N ASP A 90 -1.05 7.99 -0.05
CA ASP A 90 -0.78 7.33 -1.33
C ASP A 90 -0.48 5.82 -1.20
N GLU A 91 -0.37 5.32 0.04
CA GLU A 91 -0.28 3.90 0.40
C GLU A 91 -0.95 3.64 1.76
N GLU A 92 -1.16 2.36 2.11
CA GLU A 92 -1.79 1.99 3.39
C GLU A 92 -0.95 2.47 4.58
N GLY A 93 -1.58 3.14 5.54
CA GLY A 93 -0.88 3.68 6.70
C GLY A 93 -1.81 4.09 7.83
N VAL A 94 -1.20 4.56 8.93
CA VAL A 94 -1.91 5.07 10.10
C VAL A 94 -1.68 6.57 10.23
N PHE A 95 -2.77 7.33 10.28
CA PHE A 95 -2.72 8.76 10.54
C PHE A 95 -2.91 9.03 12.04
N TYR A 96 -1.93 9.70 12.66
CA TYR A 96 -1.99 10.11 14.06
C TYR A 96 -2.24 11.62 14.14
N PHE A 97 -3.11 12.05 15.06
CA PHE A 97 -3.40 13.46 15.28
C PHE A 97 -3.60 13.76 16.76
N VAL A 98 -3.36 15.02 17.13
CA VAL A 98 -3.71 15.61 18.41
C VAL A 98 -4.34 16.97 18.15
N LEU A 99 -5.39 17.31 18.90
CA LEU A 99 -6.01 18.63 18.84
C LEU A 99 -5.47 19.47 20.00
N ALA A 100 -4.80 20.58 19.70
CA ALA A 100 -4.21 21.47 20.69
C ALA A 100 -4.91 22.84 20.72
N PRO A 101 -4.93 23.53 21.88
CA PRO A 101 -5.28 24.95 21.93
C PRO A 101 -4.38 25.78 21.01
N GLN A 102 -4.91 26.89 20.51
CA GLN A 102 -4.13 27.82 19.69
C GLN A 102 -2.88 28.28 20.46
N ASN A 103 -1.72 28.24 19.80
CA ASN A 103 -0.41 28.59 20.36
C ASN A 103 0.13 27.65 21.45
N ALA A 104 -0.42 26.44 21.61
CA ALA A 104 0.23 25.40 22.40
C ALA A 104 1.63 25.07 21.83
N ALA A 105 2.51 24.54 22.69
CA ALA A 105 3.82 24.06 22.25
C ALA A 105 3.66 22.96 21.19
N THR A 106 4.47 23.02 20.12
CA THR A 106 4.44 22.04 19.04
C THR A 106 4.77 20.64 19.60
N PRO A 107 3.87 19.65 19.46
CA PRO A 107 4.15 18.29 19.90
C PRO A 107 5.22 17.64 19.02
N THR A 108 6.01 16.75 19.61
CA THR A 108 6.94 15.90 18.86
C THR A 108 6.18 14.78 18.14
N PRO A 109 6.74 14.16 17.07
CA PRO A 109 6.11 13.03 16.41
C PRO A 109 5.72 11.89 17.37
N THR A 110 6.60 11.56 18.31
CA THR A 110 6.32 10.53 19.33
C THR A 110 5.16 10.92 20.24
N GLN A 111 5.02 12.21 20.60
CA GLN A 111 3.88 12.67 21.38
C GLN A 111 2.58 12.53 20.60
N VAL A 112 2.57 12.88 19.31
CA VAL A 112 1.37 12.72 18.45
C VAL A 112 0.98 11.25 18.33
N VAL A 113 1.94 10.34 18.14
CA VAL A 113 1.70 8.89 18.08
C VAL A 113 1.12 8.35 19.39
N LEU A 114 1.53 8.89 20.53
CA LEU A 114 1.01 8.52 21.85
C LEU A 114 -0.28 9.25 22.24
N GLY A 115 -0.79 10.16 21.40
CA GLY A 115 -1.97 10.98 21.71
C GLY A 115 -1.73 12.05 22.78
N LEU A 116 -0.49 12.52 22.95
CA LEU A 116 -0.07 13.49 23.96
C LEU A 116 0.15 14.88 23.37
N LEU A 117 -0.07 15.92 24.19
CA LEU A 117 0.31 17.30 23.89
C LEU A 117 1.52 17.70 24.74
N ALA A 118 2.46 18.42 24.15
CA ALA A 118 3.59 18.98 24.88
C ALA A 118 3.09 19.96 25.96
N GLY A 119 3.38 19.67 27.23
CA GLY A 119 3.05 20.57 28.35
C GLY A 119 1.66 20.39 28.96
N ALA A 120 0.95 19.29 28.69
CA ALA A 120 -0.21 18.92 29.51
C ALA A 120 0.27 18.53 30.92
N ALA A 121 0.36 19.52 31.82
CA ALA A 121 0.24 19.23 33.23
C ALA A 121 -1.15 18.60 33.46
N GLU A 122 -1.21 17.49 34.20
CA GLU A 122 -2.48 16.94 34.68
C GLU A 122 -3.30 18.02 35.42
N PRO A 123 -4.63 18.00 35.30
CA PRO A 123 -5.50 18.81 36.14
C PRO A 123 -5.39 18.46 37.64
#